data_AF-C6TDL2-F1
#
_entry.id   AF-C6TDL2-F1
#
_cell.length_a   1.000
_cell.length_b   1.000
_cell.length_c   1.000
_cell.angle_alpha   90.00
_cell.angle_beta   90.00
_cell.angle_gamma   90.00
#
_symmetry.space_group_name_H-M   'P 1'
#
loop_
_entity.id
_entity.type
_entity.pdbx_description
1 polymer ?
#
loop_
_entity_poly.entity_id
_entity_poly.type
_entity_poly.pdbx_seq_one_letter_code
_entity_poly.pdbx_strand_id
1 'polypeptide(L)'
;MQYIDETPDIETRIELIKTLNSVFAGKIYVEIERARLIKKLAKIKEEQGLIAEAADLMQEIAVETFGAMAKTEKIAFILEQVRLCLDRQDYVRAQILSRKISPRVFDADLSKEKKKKKK
;
A
#
# COMPACT_ATOMS: atom_id res chain seq x y z
N MET A 1 7.58 -8.52 10.69
CA MET A 1 7.69 -7.10 11.10
C MET A 1 7.05 -6.78 12.46
N GLN A 2 6.90 -7.75 13.38
CA GLN A 2 6.22 -7.53 14.66
C GLN A 2 6.91 -6.46 15.54
N TYR A 3 8.24 -6.44 15.54
CA TYR A 3 9.04 -5.53 16.39
C TYR A 3 9.00 -4.04 16.00
N ILE A 4 8.46 -3.68 14.84
CA ILE A 4 8.38 -2.26 14.42
C ILE A 4 7.34 -1.51 15.25
N ASP A 5 6.28 -2.20 15.64
CA ASP A 5 5.22 -1.61 16.45
C ASP A 5 5.59 -1.58 17.95
N GLU A 6 6.65 -2.28 18.34
CA GLU A 6 7.20 -2.36 19.71
C GLU A 6 8.30 -1.31 19.99
N THR A 7 8.60 -0.43 19.02
CA THR A 7 9.60 0.62 19.23
C THR A 7 9.16 1.62 20.31
N PRO A 8 10.10 2.12 21.13
CA PRO A 8 9.80 2.95 22.30
C PRO A 8 9.17 4.31 21.93
N ASP A 9 9.54 4.85 20.77
CA ASP A 9 9.07 6.15 20.30
C ASP A 9 8.90 6.17 18.77
N ILE A 10 8.24 7.23 18.28
CA ILE A 10 7.90 7.41 16.86
C ILE A 10 9.15 7.72 16.02
N GLU A 11 10.15 8.41 16.58
CA GLU A 11 11.38 8.77 15.86
C GLU A 11 12.22 7.54 15.56
N THR A 12 12.45 6.70 16.58
CA THR A 12 13.10 5.39 16.47
C THR A 12 12.36 4.50 15.47
N ARG A 13 11.01 4.54 15.46
CA ARG A 13 10.21 3.82 14.47
C ARG A 13 10.50 4.27 13.04
N ILE A 14 10.52 5.59 12.82
CA ILE A 14 10.79 6.18 11.51
C ILE A 14 12.21 5.84 11.06
N GLU A 15 13.20 5.94 11.95
CA GLU A 15 14.61 5.63 11.64
C GLU A 15 14.81 4.14 11.31
N LEU A 16 14.18 3.24 12.06
CA LEU A 16 14.19 1.82 11.77
C LEU A 16 13.58 1.52 10.39
N ILE A 17 12.41 2.11 10.09
CA ILE A 17 11.76 1.93 8.78
C ILE A 17 12.65 2.46 7.64
N LYS A 18 13.28 3.63 7.81
CA LYS A 18 14.21 4.20 6.82
C LYS A 18 15.42 3.29 6.58
N THR A 19 15.99 2.75 7.64
CA THR A 19 17.14 1.83 7.57
C THR A 19 16.76 0.52 6.87
N LEU A 20 15.61 -0.07 7.22
CA LEU A 20 15.13 -1.27 6.54
C LEU A 20 14.83 -1.01 5.06
N ASN A 21 14.24 0.15 4.74
CA ASN A 21 13.96 0.55 3.36
C ASN A 21 15.25 0.65 2.52
N SER A 22 16.33 1.19 3.07
CA SER A 22 17.62 1.26 2.35
C SER A 22 18.24 -0.13 2.17
N VAL A 23 18.19 -0.99 3.20
CA VAL A 23 18.75 -2.34 3.15
C VAL A 23 17.97 -3.26 2.19
N PHE A 24 16.66 -3.02 2.02
CA PHE A 24 15.80 -3.79 1.12
C PHE A 24 15.80 -3.28 -0.32
N ALA A 25 16.35 -2.09 -0.58
CA ALA A 25 16.46 -1.55 -1.93
C ALA A 25 17.22 -2.54 -2.84
N GLY A 26 16.63 -2.85 -4.01
CA GLY A 26 17.19 -3.77 -5.00
C GLY A 26 17.07 -5.27 -4.69
N LYS A 27 16.44 -5.67 -3.57
CA LYS A 27 16.27 -7.08 -3.19
C LYS A 27 14.84 -7.55 -3.48
N ILE A 28 14.68 -8.30 -4.56
CA ILE A 28 13.38 -8.79 -5.05
C ILE A 28 12.65 -9.63 -3.98
N TYR A 29 13.36 -10.47 -3.23
CA TYR A 29 12.77 -11.38 -2.25
C TYR A 29 12.13 -10.70 -1.03
N VAL A 30 12.38 -9.40 -0.81
CA VAL A 30 11.81 -8.59 0.29
C VAL A 30 10.93 -7.44 -0.20
N GLU A 31 10.57 -7.41 -1.49
CA GLU A 31 9.78 -6.31 -2.07
C GLU A 31 8.40 -6.13 -1.41
N ILE A 32 7.76 -7.25 -1.02
CA ILE A 32 6.47 -7.24 -0.32
C ILE A 32 6.60 -6.61 1.07
N GLU A 33 7.64 -7.01 1.81
CA GLU A 33 7.93 -6.49 3.14
C GLU A 33 8.29 -5.00 3.05
N ARG A 34 9.08 -4.59 2.05
CA ARG A 34 9.36 -3.19 1.75
C ARG A 34 8.08 -2.38 1.50
N ALA A 35 7.14 -2.90 0.71
CA ALA A 35 5.87 -2.22 0.47
C ALA A 35 5.08 -1.99 1.77
N ARG A 36 5.02 -2.99 2.65
CA ARG A 36 4.35 -2.90 3.95
C ARG A 36 5.00 -1.86 4.87
N LEU A 37 6.33 -1.76 4.85
CA LEU A 37 7.06 -0.69 5.58
C LEU A 37 6.71 0.69 5.08
N ILE A 38 6.75 0.88 3.77
CA ILE A 38 6.43 2.17 3.15
C ILE A 38 5.00 2.58 3.48
N LYS A 39 4.06 1.64 3.45
CA LYS A 39 2.68 1.91 3.89
C LYS A 39 2.60 2.38 5.34
N LYS A 40 3.36 1.76 6.26
CA LYS A 40 3.44 2.21 7.65
C LYS A 40 4.05 3.61 7.77
N LEU A 41 5.13 3.90 7.04
CA LEU A 41 5.78 5.21 7.04
C LEU A 41 4.88 6.30 6.48
N ALA A 42 4.20 6.03 5.37
CA ALA A 42 3.25 6.95 4.75
C ALA A 42 2.12 7.31 5.71
N LYS A 43 1.59 6.33 6.46
CA LYS A 43 0.58 6.60 7.49
C LYS A 43 1.10 7.52 8.60
N ILE A 44 2.32 7.31 9.09
CA ILE A 44 2.93 8.20 10.10
C ILE A 44 3.06 9.63 9.54
N LYS A 45 3.50 9.76 8.28
CA LYS A 45 3.64 11.07 7.62
C LYS A 45 2.30 11.76 7.42
N GLU A 46 1.27 11.01 7.07
CA GLU A 46 -0.08 11.51 6.95
C GLU A 46 -0.63 12.01 8.30
N GLU A 47 -0.44 11.26 9.39
CA GLU A 47 -0.82 11.66 10.75
C GLU A 47 -0.10 12.94 11.20
N GLN A 48 1.09 13.22 10.66
CA GLN A 48 1.85 14.46 10.85
C GLN A 48 1.37 15.61 9.94
N GLY A 49 0.36 15.40 9.10
CA GLY A 49 -0.13 16.38 8.11
C GLY A 49 0.73 16.49 6.85
N LEU A 50 1.76 15.64 6.69
CA LEU A 50 2.67 15.63 5.55
C LEU A 50 2.11 14.76 4.42
N ILE A 51 0.91 15.09 3.94
CA ILE A 51 0.17 14.32 2.92
C ILE A 51 0.97 14.21 1.62
N ALA A 52 1.68 15.26 1.23
CA ALA A 52 2.50 15.26 0.01
C ALA A 52 3.61 14.20 0.06
N GLU A 53 4.34 14.14 1.17
CA GLU A 53 5.40 13.14 1.38
C GLU A 53 4.82 11.72 1.48
N ALA A 54 3.70 11.55 2.17
CA ALA A 54 3.00 10.27 2.27
C ALA A 54 2.58 9.74 0.89
N ALA A 55 2.04 10.62 0.05
CA ALA A 55 1.68 10.29 -1.32
C ALA A 55 2.92 9.88 -2.13
N ASP A 56 3.99 10.68 -2.11
CA ASP A 56 5.20 10.40 -2.89
C ASP A 56 5.84 9.04 -2.51
N LEU A 57 5.96 8.77 -1.20
CA LEU A 57 6.45 7.48 -0.70
C LEU A 57 5.63 6.30 -1.23
N MET A 58 4.30 6.41 -1.19
CA MET A 58 3.41 5.34 -1.68
C MET A 58 3.50 5.15 -3.19
N GLN A 59 3.71 6.22 -3.96
CA GLN A 59 3.80 6.17 -5.43
C GLN A 59 5.09 5.50 -5.94
N GLU A 60 6.17 5.52 -5.16
CA GLU A 60 7.42 4.82 -5.52
C GLU A 60 7.26 3.30 -5.63
N ILE A 61 6.23 2.73 -5.02
CA ILE A 61 6.01 1.29 -4.95
C ILE A 61 4.98 0.84 -5.99
N ALA A 62 5.47 0.30 -7.10
CA ALA A 62 4.65 -0.30 -8.15
C ALA A 62 4.25 -1.75 -7.83
N VAL A 63 3.36 -1.94 -6.85
CA VAL A 63 2.91 -3.27 -6.37
C VAL A 63 2.28 -4.16 -7.46
N GLU A 64 1.83 -3.57 -8.58
CA GLU A 64 1.34 -4.32 -9.73
C GLU A 64 2.39 -5.30 -10.26
N THR A 65 3.67 -4.97 -10.15
CA THR A 65 4.80 -5.78 -10.63
C THR A 65 5.15 -6.96 -9.71
N PHE A 66 4.70 -6.95 -8.44
CA PHE A 66 5.09 -7.94 -7.45
C PHE A 66 4.33 -9.25 -7.64
N GLY A 67 4.93 -10.23 -8.32
CA GLY A 67 4.26 -11.48 -8.68
C GLY A 67 3.69 -12.26 -7.50
N ALA A 68 4.39 -12.24 -6.36
CA ALA A 68 4.01 -13.00 -5.16
C ALA A 68 3.00 -12.29 -4.23
N MET A 69 2.69 -11.01 -4.47
CA MET A 69 1.74 -10.26 -3.63
C MET A 69 0.29 -10.65 -3.96
N ALA A 70 -0.52 -10.88 -2.92
CA ALA A 70 -1.93 -11.24 -3.09
C ALA A 70 -2.70 -10.17 -3.86
N LYS A 71 -3.58 -10.58 -4.78
CA LYS A 71 -4.38 -9.65 -5.61
C LYS A 71 -5.15 -8.61 -4.77
N THR A 72 -5.74 -9.03 -3.66
CA THR A 72 -6.47 -8.17 -2.73
C THR A 72 -5.55 -7.14 -2.07
N GLU A 73 -4.33 -7.53 -1.70
CA GLU A 73 -3.32 -6.64 -1.10
C GLU A 73 -2.85 -5.60 -2.12
N LYS A 74 -2.58 -6.00 -3.38
CA LYS A 74 -2.26 -5.06 -4.46
C LYS A 74 -3.34 -4.02 -4.66
N ILE A 75 -4.61 -4.45 -4.71
CA ILE A 75 -5.75 -3.54 -4.91
C ILE A 75 -5.87 -2.58 -3.74
N ALA A 76 -5.80 -3.08 -2.50
CA ALA A 76 -5.85 -2.23 -1.32
C ALA A 76 -4.72 -1.19 -1.32
N PHE A 77 -3.52 -1.56 -1.79
CA PHE A 77 -2.39 -0.65 -1.89
C PHE A 77 -2.61 0.43 -2.97
N ILE A 78 -3.10 0.06 -4.16
CA ILE A 78 -3.40 1.03 -5.23
C ILE A 78 -4.55 1.96 -4.82
N LEU A 79 -5.57 1.47 -4.11
CA LEU A 79 -6.65 2.31 -3.58
C LEU A 79 -6.12 3.33 -2.57
N GLU A 80 -5.15 2.94 -1.73
CA GLU A 80 -4.48 3.85 -0.80
C GLU A 80 -3.69 4.94 -1.56
N GLN A 81 -2.98 4.57 -2.63
CA GLN A 81 -2.30 5.52 -3.52
C GLN A 81 -3.28 6.53 -4.13
N VAL A 82 -4.46 6.07 -4.58
CA VAL A 82 -5.52 6.93 -5.11
C VAL A 82 -6.02 7.90 -4.04
N ARG A 83 -6.29 7.41 -2.82
CA ARG A 83 -6.77 8.24 -1.71
C ARG A 83 -5.79 9.37 -1.37
N LEU A 84 -4.51 9.04 -1.19
CA LEU A 84 -3.48 10.05 -0.89
C LEU A 84 -3.30 11.06 -2.03
N CYS A 85 -3.44 10.64 -3.29
CA CYS A 85 -3.46 11.58 -4.42
C CYS A 85 -4.67 12.52 -4.36
N LEU A 86 -5.86 12.04 -4.00
CA LEU A 86 -7.04 12.89 -3.84
C LEU A 86 -6.88 13.88 -2.69
N ASP A 87 -6.31 13.45 -1.57
CA ASP A 87 -6.03 14.31 -0.42
C ASP A 87 -4.99 15.38 -0.77
N ARG A 88 -4.03 15.06 -1.66
CA ARG A 88 -3.08 16.02 -2.26
C ARG A 88 -3.68 16.87 -3.39
N GLN A 89 -4.97 16.73 -3.70
CA GLN A 89 -5.65 17.41 -4.83
C GLN A 89 -5.05 17.10 -6.21
N ASP A 90 -4.41 15.94 -6.34
CA ASP A 90 -3.75 15.47 -7.54
C ASP A 90 -4.66 14.53 -8.34
N TYR A 91 -5.70 15.13 -8.92
CA TYR A 91 -6.78 14.40 -9.58
C TYR A 91 -6.31 13.64 -10.84
N VAL A 92 -5.29 14.15 -11.53
CA VAL A 92 -4.74 13.50 -12.73
C VAL A 92 -4.05 12.20 -12.35
N ARG A 93 -3.17 12.20 -11.34
CA ARG A 93 -2.53 10.95 -10.89
C ARG A 93 -3.55 10.00 -10.27
N ALA A 94 -4.50 10.48 -9.47
CA ALA A 94 -5.58 9.66 -8.92
C ALA A 94 -6.36 8.92 -10.02
N GLN A 95 -6.68 9.60 -11.13
CA GLN A 95 -7.36 9.00 -12.27
C GLN A 95 -6.50 7.96 -13.02
N ILE A 96 -5.18 8.19 -13.13
CA ILE A 96 -4.26 7.22 -13.76
C ILE A 96 -4.19 5.94 -12.92
N LEU A 97 -4.08 6.08 -11.60
CA LEU A 97 -3.96 4.96 -10.67
C LEU A 97 -5.27 4.15 -10.58
N SER A 98 -6.42 4.82 -10.59
CA SER A 98 -7.72 4.12 -10.53
C SER A 98 -7.91 3.18 -11.74
N ARG A 99 -7.39 3.55 -12.91
CA ARG A 99 -7.43 2.71 -14.12
C ARG A 99 -6.57 1.45 -14.02
N LYS A 100 -5.63 1.36 -13.06
CA LYS A 100 -4.86 0.13 -12.81
C LYS A 100 -5.71 -0.98 -12.18
N ILE A 101 -6.85 -0.62 -11.58
CA ILE A 101 -7.78 -1.60 -10.99
C ILE A 101 -8.92 -1.84 -11.98
N SER A 102 -9.10 -3.09 -12.39
CA SER A 102 -10.25 -3.46 -13.21
C SER A 102 -11.55 -3.39 -12.38
N PRO A 103 -12.61 -2.71 -12.86
CA PRO A 103 -13.90 -2.68 -12.18
C PRO A 103 -14.49 -4.06 -11.89
N ARG A 104 -14.18 -5.06 -12.74
CA ARG A 104 -14.63 -6.45 -12.58
C ARG A 104 -14.19 -7.10 -11.29
N VAL A 105 -13.17 -6.57 -10.61
CA VAL A 105 -12.74 -7.11 -9.32
C VAL A 105 -13.72 -6.76 -8.21
N PHE A 106 -14.55 -5.73 -8.40
CA PHE A 106 -15.62 -5.33 -7.48
C PHE A 106 -16.96 -5.96 -7.82
N ASP A 107 -17.08 -6.65 -8.96
CA ASP A 107 -18.26 -7.43 -9.27
C ASP A 107 -18.37 -8.54 -8.22
N ALA A 108 -19.43 -8.49 -7.41
CA ALA A 108 -19.72 -9.56 -6.48
C ALA A 108 -19.81 -10.87 -7.28
N ASP A 109 -19.02 -11.87 -6.91
CA ASP A 109 -19.17 -13.25 -7.37
C ASP A 109 -20.53 -13.78 -6.87
N LEU A 110 -21.64 -13.36 -7.49
CA LEU A 110 -22.99 -13.89 -7.28
C LEU A 110 -23.04 -15.41 -7.54
N SER A 111 -22.01 -15.94 -8.21
CA SER A 111 -21.75 -17.35 -8.46
C SER A 111 -21.37 -18.15 -7.20
N LYS A 112 -20.74 -17.52 -6.19
CA LYS A 112 -20.30 -18.20 -4.96
C LYS A 112 -21.40 -18.29 -3.90
N GLU A 113 -22.37 -17.38 -3.89
CA GLU A 113 -23.53 -17.46 -3.00
C GLU A 113 -24.47 -18.62 -3.35
N LYS A 114 -24.62 -18.95 -4.64
CA LYS A 114 -25.49 -20.06 -5.07
C LYS A 114 -24.96 -21.45 -4.66
N LYS A 115 -23.66 -21.60 -4.36
CA LYS A 115 -23.10 -22.88 -3.87
C LYS A 115 -23.26 -23.09 -2.36
N LYS A 116 -23.53 -22.04 -1.57
CA LYS A 116 -23.74 -22.17 -0.12
C LYS A 116 -25.19 -22.47 0.30
N LYS A 117 -26.17 -22.29 -0.59
CA LYS A 117 -27.61 -22.56 -0.31
C LYS A 117 -28.06 -24.00 -0.61
N LYS A 118 -27.14 -24.93 -0.89
CA LYS A 118 -27.42 -26.36 -1.02
C LYS A 118 -26.49 -27.18 -0.13
N LYS A 119 -26.71 -27.11 1.18
CA LYS A 119 -26.35 -28.15 2.15
C LYS A 119 -27.33 -28.08 3.31
#